data_AF-A0ABC9TW49-F1
#
_entry.id   AF-A0ABC9TW49-F1
#
_cell.length_a   1.000
_cell.length_b   1.000
_cell.length_c   1.000
_cell.angle_alpha   90.00
_cell.angle_beta   90.00
_cell.angle_gamma   90.00
#
_symmetry.space_group_name_H-M   'P 1'
#
loop_
_entity.id
_entity.type
_entity.pdbx_description
1 polymer ?
#
loop_
_entity_poly.entity_id
_entity_poly.type
_entity_poly.pdbx_seq_one_letter_code
_entity_poly.pdbx_strand_id
1 'polypeptide(L)'
;MLAQICTNISFTGSEPAQGALWFVPAWLAASGLFGGTVWFGRTVSKRIGRPGLKVWLIGFACAAVGAAGVFLNMRKVGIAYNLHASFVVVPIYFFAYLLRCCCSGFKKYTTWYGCVISAGILYFINAKLGIYILLDGMVIPGLWFYVISLIGIYFCLSLGTLMEKSGAASKFLSFLGRYSFEIMAIHFAVFKFVDYAYAKFWLRSVPENLAGFPTGFSHELWPLYLIAGTLIPAFIGWVSTRISRFLFSTAS
;
A
#
# COMPACT_ATOMS: atom_id res chain seq x y z
N MET A 1 8.56 -25.93 13.52
CA MET A 1 7.63 -25.70 12.39
C MET A 1 6.46 -24.78 12.75
N LEU A 2 5.62 -25.11 13.73
CA LEU A 2 4.48 -24.26 14.11
C LEU A 2 4.93 -22.90 14.68
N ALA A 3 5.98 -22.88 15.50
CA ALA A 3 6.60 -21.64 15.96
C ALA A 3 7.09 -20.77 14.80
N GLN A 4 7.73 -21.36 13.77
CA GLN A 4 8.24 -20.63 12.60
C GLN A 4 7.13 -20.14 11.67
N ILE A 5 6.05 -20.91 11.55
CA ILE A 5 4.81 -20.47 10.89
C ILE A 5 4.21 -19.30 11.69
N CYS A 6 4.16 -19.39 13.01
CA CYS A 6 3.71 -18.32 13.89
C CYS A 6 4.67 -17.11 13.89
N THR A 7 5.98 -17.28 13.71
CA THR A 7 6.99 -16.21 13.58
C THR A 7 6.86 -15.50 12.23
N ASN A 8 6.59 -16.26 11.16
CA ASN A 8 6.34 -15.72 9.82
C ASN A 8 4.97 -15.04 9.73
N ILE A 9 3.96 -15.57 10.44
CA ILE A 9 2.64 -14.93 10.61
C ILE A 9 2.72 -13.73 11.56
N SER A 10 3.59 -13.78 12.56
CA SER A 10 3.83 -12.69 13.52
C SER A 10 4.95 -11.75 13.08
N PHE A 11 5.44 -11.84 11.84
CA PHE A 11 6.40 -10.93 11.19
C PHE A 11 7.68 -10.60 12.00
N THR A 12 8.17 -11.52 12.83
CA THR A 12 9.34 -11.34 13.71
C THR A 12 10.60 -12.00 13.17
N GLY A 13 10.81 -11.94 11.85
CA GLY A 13 12.03 -12.42 11.20
C GLY A 13 13.03 -11.30 10.91
N SER A 14 14.33 -11.58 11.06
CA SER A 14 15.44 -10.68 10.71
C SER A 14 15.80 -10.69 9.21
N GLU A 15 15.13 -11.51 8.41
CA GLU A 15 15.28 -11.50 6.96
C GLU A 15 14.38 -10.43 6.32
N PRO A 16 14.68 -9.97 5.08
CA PRO A 16 13.76 -9.17 4.26
C PRO A 16 12.51 -9.98 3.83
N ALA A 17 12.09 -10.97 4.62
CA ALA A 17 10.81 -11.67 4.56
C ALA A 17 9.68 -10.73 5.00
N GLN A 18 9.58 -9.60 4.31
CA GLN A 18 8.42 -8.72 4.38
C GLN A 18 7.29 -9.46 3.68
N GLY A 19 6.50 -10.16 4.48
CA GLY A 19 5.36 -10.92 3.97
C GLY A 19 4.41 -10.02 3.19
N ALA A 20 3.52 -10.64 2.44
CA ALA A 20 2.55 -10.00 1.55
C ALA A 20 1.73 -8.86 2.21
N LEU A 21 1.65 -8.87 3.55
CA LEU A 21 0.94 -7.91 4.41
C LEU A 21 1.87 -7.03 5.27
N TRP A 22 3.14 -6.85 4.89
CA TRP A 22 4.12 -6.03 5.64
C TRP A 22 3.62 -4.60 5.91
N PHE A 23 2.78 -4.06 5.02
CA PHE A 23 2.22 -2.73 5.13
C PHE A 23 1.09 -2.63 6.16
N VAL A 24 0.46 -3.74 6.60
CA VAL A 24 -0.73 -3.70 7.48
C VAL A 24 -0.40 -3.15 8.86
N PRO A 25 0.63 -3.63 9.60
CA PRO A 25 1.02 -3.04 10.86
C PRO A 25 1.41 -1.56 10.71
N ALA A 26 2.16 -1.23 9.65
CA ALA A 26 2.57 0.14 9.37
C ALA A 26 1.38 1.06 9.07
N TRP A 27 0.38 0.56 8.34
CA TRP A 27 -0.85 1.28 8.02
C TRP A 27 -1.70 1.56 9.27
N LEU A 28 -1.87 0.55 10.14
CA LEU A 28 -2.57 0.70 11.42
C LEU A 28 -1.85 1.71 12.33
N ALA A 29 -0.52 1.61 12.44
CA ALA A 29 0.28 2.54 13.21
C ALA A 29 0.20 3.96 12.66
N ALA A 30 0.31 4.16 11.33
CA ALA A 30 0.18 5.47 10.70
C ALA A 30 -1.19 6.10 10.96
N SER A 31 -2.26 5.29 10.87
CA SER A 31 -3.63 5.70 11.17
C SER A 31 -3.80 6.12 12.63
N GLY A 32 -3.24 5.34 13.56
CA GLY A 32 -3.24 5.67 14.99
C GLY A 32 -2.46 6.94 15.30
N LEU A 33 -1.24 7.08 14.74
CA LEU A 33 -0.40 8.27 14.90
C LEU A 33 -1.11 9.53 14.37
N PHE A 34 -1.69 9.45 13.17
CA PHE A 34 -2.46 10.56 12.61
C PHE A 34 -3.72 10.87 13.42
N GLY A 35 -4.44 9.85 13.91
CA GLY A 35 -5.54 10.05 14.85
C GLY A 35 -5.09 10.79 16.11
N GLY A 36 -3.92 10.45 16.63
CA GLY A 36 -3.26 11.13 17.75
C GLY A 36 -2.94 12.60 17.47
N THR A 37 -2.39 12.94 16.29
CA THR A 37 -2.11 14.34 15.92
C THR A 37 -3.40 15.15 15.79
N VAL A 38 -4.47 14.57 15.23
CA VAL A 38 -5.79 15.19 15.14
C VAL A 38 -6.39 15.42 16.52
N TRP A 39 -6.30 14.43 17.43
CA TRP A 39 -6.75 14.56 18.82
C TRP A 39 -5.97 15.65 19.56
N PHE A 40 -4.64 15.67 19.43
CA PHE A 40 -3.76 16.68 20.02
C PHE A 40 -4.14 18.09 19.55
N GLY A 41 -4.21 18.30 18.23
CA GLY A 41 -4.52 19.62 17.68
C GLY A 41 -5.91 20.12 18.07
N ARG A 42 -6.91 19.23 18.18
CA ARG A 42 -8.25 19.57 18.69
C ARG A 42 -8.24 19.93 20.16
N THR A 43 -7.54 19.16 20.99
CA THR A 43 -7.48 19.37 22.44
C THR A 43 -6.77 20.67 22.78
N VAL A 44 -5.61 20.92 22.16
CA VAL A 44 -4.81 22.13 22.39
C VAL A 44 -5.53 23.37 21.86
N SER A 45 -6.12 23.32 20.66
CA SER A 45 -6.88 24.44 20.11
C SER A 45 -8.08 24.84 20.98
N LYS A 46 -8.78 23.84 21.56
CA LYS A 46 -9.86 24.08 22.53
C LYS A 46 -9.35 24.71 23.83
N ARG A 47 -8.24 24.22 24.39
CA ARG A 47 -7.63 24.78 25.62
C ARG A 47 -7.16 26.23 25.44
N ILE A 48 -6.62 26.57 24.27
CA ILE A 48 -6.17 27.93 23.95
C ILE A 48 -7.35 28.85 23.59
N GLY A 49 -8.56 28.32 23.40
CA GLY A 49 -9.74 29.09 23.02
C GLY A 49 -9.68 29.65 21.58
N ARG A 50 -8.77 29.15 20.73
CA ARG A 50 -8.56 29.62 19.35
C ARG A 50 -8.83 28.49 18.36
N PRO A 51 -10.06 28.35 17.83
CA PRO A 51 -10.43 27.24 16.94
C PRO A 51 -9.68 27.26 15.59
N GLY A 52 -9.28 28.45 15.11
CA GLY A 52 -8.51 28.60 13.86
C GLY A 52 -7.12 27.98 13.89
N LEU A 53 -6.52 27.78 15.08
CA LEU A 53 -5.20 27.16 15.22
C LEU A 53 -5.22 25.64 15.04
N LYS A 54 -6.39 25.01 15.07
CA LYS A 54 -6.53 23.55 15.00
C LYS A 54 -5.76 22.94 13.83
N VAL A 55 -5.93 23.47 12.62
CA VAL A 55 -5.31 22.88 11.41
C VAL A 55 -3.79 23.04 11.45
N TRP A 56 -3.30 24.20 11.90
CA TRP A 56 -1.87 24.48 12.05
C TRP A 56 -1.21 23.58 13.09
N LEU A 57 -1.85 23.34 14.23
CA LEU A 57 -1.35 22.44 15.27
C LEU A 57 -1.28 20.99 14.80
N ILE A 58 -2.28 20.53 14.06
CA ILE A 58 -2.27 19.19 13.46
C ILE A 58 -1.14 19.11 12.43
N GLY A 59 -1.00 20.11 11.55
CA GLY A 59 0.04 20.15 10.54
C GLY A 59 1.44 20.14 11.13
N PHE A 60 1.69 20.95 12.16
CA PHE A 60 2.96 20.98 12.88
C PHE A 60 3.28 19.62 13.53
N ALA A 61 2.31 19.00 14.22
CA ALA A 61 2.50 17.69 14.81
C ALA A 61 2.77 16.61 13.74
N CYS A 62 2.06 16.64 12.60
CA CYS A 62 2.30 15.72 11.50
C CYS A 62 3.70 15.92 10.89
N ALA A 63 4.13 17.16 10.69
CA ALA A 63 5.46 17.49 10.18
C ALA A 63 6.57 17.00 11.12
N ALA A 64 6.40 17.14 12.44
CA ALA A 64 7.34 16.62 13.43
C ALA A 64 7.45 15.09 13.37
N VAL A 65 6.31 14.39 13.30
CA VAL A 65 6.26 12.92 13.16
C VAL A 65 6.92 12.48 11.84
N GLY A 66 6.63 13.17 10.74
CA GLY A 66 7.24 12.91 9.43
C GLY A 66 8.75 13.16 9.39
N ALA A 67 9.23 14.23 10.04
CA ALA A 67 10.64 14.54 10.14
C ALA A 67 11.38 13.47 10.96
N ALA A 68 10.79 13.00 12.06
CA ALA A 68 11.32 11.86 12.83
C ALA A 68 11.38 10.59 11.96
N GLY A 69 10.34 10.30 11.17
CA GLY A 69 10.33 9.17 10.24
C GLY A 69 11.45 9.26 9.19
N VAL A 70 11.63 10.43 8.57
CA VAL A 70 12.70 10.66 7.59
C VAL A 70 14.07 10.51 8.24
N PHE A 71 14.26 11.04 9.45
CA PHE A 71 15.51 10.92 10.20
C PHE A 71 15.85 9.44 10.48
N LEU A 72 14.88 8.66 10.97
CA LEU A 72 15.06 7.23 11.22
C LEU A 72 15.42 6.48 9.93
N ASN A 73 14.75 6.81 8.82
CA ASN A 73 15.05 6.19 7.53
C ASN A 73 16.45 6.54 7.01
N MET A 74 16.86 7.81 7.10
CA MET A 74 18.20 8.25 6.70
C MET A 74 19.31 7.59 7.52
N ARG A 75 19.03 7.26 8.79
CA ARG A 75 19.95 6.51 9.67
C ARG A 75 19.84 5.00 9.50
N LYS A 76 18.99 4.51 8.58
CA LYS A 76 18.71 3.08 8.34
C LYS A 76 18.33 2.33 9.62
N VAL A 77 17.63 3.02 10.54
CA VAL A 77 17.15 2.42 11.78
C VAL A 77 15.83 1.72 11.49
N GLY A 78 15.91 0.42 11.20
CA GLY A 78 14.75 -0.44 11.02
C GLY A 78 14.06 -0.70 12.35
N ILE A 79 12.87 -0.11 12.55
CA ILE A 79 11.96 -0.50 13.62
C ILE A 79 11.24 -1.79 13.20
N ALA A 80 10.96 -2.68 14.15
CA ALA A 80 10.17 -3.89 13.94
C ALA A 80 8.92 -3.63 13.07
N TYR A 81 8.58 -4.58 12.20
CA TYR A 81 7.46 -4.47 11.25
C TYR A 81 7.52 -3.29 10.28
N ASN A 82 8.71 -2.76 10.02
CA ASN A 82 8.91 -1.55 9.21
C ASN A 82 8.10 -0.35 9.68
N LEU A 83 7.89 -0.25 11.00
CA LEU A 83 7.09 0.83 11.59
C LEU A 83 7.65 2.22 11.31
N HIS A 84 8.94 2.34 10.97
CA HIS A 84 9.56 3.59 10.50
C HIS A 84 8.78 4.21 9.31
N ALA A 85 8.25 3.38 8.40
CA ALA A 85 7.44 3.84 7.27
C ALA A 85 6.14 4.51 7.73
N SER A 86 5.56 4.06 8.84
CA SER A 86 4.35 4.64 9.43
C SER A 86 4.53 6.12 9.76
N PHE A 87 5.69 6.49 10.34
CA PHE A 87 6.02 7.88 10.68
C PHE A 87 6.12 8.75 9.44
N VAL A 88 6.79 8.23 8.40
CA VAL A 88 7.01 8.93 7.13
C VAL A 88 5.68 9.18 6.38
N VAL A 89 4.67 8.32 6.54
CA VAL A 89 3.38 8.47 5.85
C VAL A 89 2.44 9.47 6.55
N VAL A 90 2.65 9.81 7.83
CA VAL A 90 1.72 10.70 8.58
C VAL A 90 1.48 12.07 7.91
N PRO A 91 2.50 12.78 7.37
CA PRO A 91 2.24 14.01 6.62
C PRO A 91 1.36 13.81 5.38
N ILE A 92 1.45 12.66 4.71
CA ILE A 92 0.57 12.34 3.57
C ILE A 92 -0.89 12.23 4.03
N TYR A 93 -1.13 11.65 5.22
CA TYR A 93 -2.49 11.59 5.79
C TYR A 93 -3.01 12.99 6.12
N PHE A 94 -2.14 13.88 6.57
CA PHE A 94 -2.50 15.28 6.78
C PHE A 94 -2.90 15.97 5.46
N PHE A 95 -2.16 15.76 4.37
CA PHE A 95 -2.56 16.27 3.05
C PHE A 95 -3.91 15.71 2.59
N ALA A 96 -4.15 14.41 2.79
CA ALA A 96 -5.45 13.80 2.48
C ALA A 96 -6.58 14.39 3.34
N TYR A 97 -6.33 14.66 4.62
CA TYR A 97 -7.26 15.32 5.51
C TYR A 97 -7.56 16.76 5.08
N LEU A 98 -6.54 17.53 4.70
CA LEU A 98 -6.72 18.88 4.14
C LEU A 98 -7.52 18.84 2.84
N LEU A 99 -7.23 17.89 1.94
CA LEU A 99 -7.97 17.73 0.70
C LEU A 99 -9.45 17.47 0.98
N ARG A 100 -9.76 16.60 1.95
CA ARG A 100 -11.14 16.30 2.36
C ARG A 100 -11.84 17.50 3.01
N CYS A 101 -11.14 18.30 3.82
CA CYS A 101 -11.72 19.43 4.52
C CYS A 101 -11.87 20.69 3.66
N CYS A 102 -10.88 20.98 2.81
CA CYS A 102 -10.80 22.24 2.06
C CYS A 102 -11.27 22.09 0.59
N CYS A 103 -11.18 20.89 0.01
CA CYS A 103 -11.37 20.64 -1.41
C CYS A 103 -12.27 19.42 -1.66
N SER A 104 -13.51 19.44 -1.15
CA SER A 104 -14.48 18.35 -1.35
C SER A 104 -14.76 18.04 -2.84
N GLY A 105 -14.58 19.01 -3.73
CA GLY A 105 -14.69 18.87 -5.18
C GLY A 105 -13.40 18.46 -5.91
N PHE A 106 -12.42 17.85 -5.23
CA PHE A 106 -11.09 17.61 -5.82
C PHE A 106 -11.11 16.82 -7.14
N LYS A 107 -12.14 15.98 -7.35
CA LYS A 107 -12.33 15.19 -8.58
C LYS A 107 -12.40 16.05 -9.85
N LYS A 108 -12.76 17.34 -9.74
CA LYS A 108 -12.71 18.29 -10.88
C LYS A 108 -11.27 18.51 -11.38
N TYR A 109 -10.27 18.38 -10.51
CA TYR A 109 -8.86 18.58 -10.86
C TYR A 109 -8.17 17.32 -11.36
N THR A 110 -8.82 16.14 -11.27
CA THR A 110 -8.30 14.89 -11.82
C THR A 110 -8.63 14.82 -13.31
N THR A 111 -7.64 15.09 -14.16
CA THR A 111 -7.83 15.26 -15.61
C THR A 111 -6.95 14.29 -16.38
N TRP A 112 -7.33 14.01 -17.64
CA TRP A 112 -6.57 13.08 -18.48
C TRP A 112 -5.15 13.60 -18.78
N TYR A 113 -5.01 14.91 -19.03
CA TYR A 113 -3.70 15.53 -19.26
C TYR A 113 -2.87 15.54 -17.97
N GLY A 114 -3.50 15.77 -16.81
CA GLY A 114 -2.85 15.62 -15.51
C GLY A 114 -2.31 14.21 -15.27
N CYS A 115 -3.05 13.18 -15.69
CA CYS A 115 -2.59 11.78 -15.66
C CYS A 115 -1.33 11.56 -16.52
N VAL A 116 -1.31 12.07 -17.75
CA VAL A 116 -0.15 11.92 -18.65
C VAL A 116 1.06 12.69 -18.14
N ILE A 117 0.87 13.93 -17.67
CA ILE A 117 1.95 14.76 -17.13
C ILE A 117 2.56 14.10 -15.88
N SER A 118 1.71 13.66 -14.94
CA SER A 118 2.19 12.98 -13.72
C SER A 118 2.88 11.65 -14.03
N ALA A 119 2.38 10.86 -14.98
CA ALA A 119 3.06 9.65 -15.46
C ALA A 119 4.45 9.97 -16.05
N GLY A 120 4.54 11.01 -16.90
CA GLY A 120 5.81 11.44 -17.49
C GLY A 120 6.83 11.91 -16.44
N ILE A 121 6.39 12.66 -15.43
CA ILE A 121 7.24 13.09 -14.32
C ILE A 121 7.73 11.88 -13.51
N LEU A 122 6.83 10.95 -13.14
CA LEU A 122 7.20 9.74 -12.40
C LEU A 122 8.18 8.88 -13.19
N TYR A 123 7.95 8.71 -14.50
CA TYR A 123 8.86 8.00 -15.39
C TYR A 123 10.23 8.68 -15.46
N PHE A 124 10.28 10.01 -15.60
CA PHE A 124 11.53 10.75 -15.65
C PHE A 124 12.33 10.63 -14.33
N ILE A 125 11.67 10.79 -13.18
CA ILE A 125 12.29 10.64 -11.86
C ILE A 125 12.87 9.23 -11.70
N ASN A 126 12.12 8.21 -12.11
CA ASN A 126 12.56 6.83 -12.03
C ASN A 126 13.73 6.52 -12.99
N ALA A 127 13.55 6.81 -14.29
CA ALA A 127 14.47 6.39 -15.35
C ALA A 127 15.72 7.27 -15.49
N LYS A 128 15.65 8.56 -15.15
CA LYS A 128 16.77 9.51 -15.31
C LYS A 128 17.45 9.87 -14.01
N LEU A 129 16.69 10.03 -12.93
CA LEU A 129 17.28 10.38 -11.63
C LEU A 129 17.60 9.14 -10.78
N GLY A 130 17.12 7.95 -11.18
CA GLY A 130 17.30 6.72 -10.41
C GLY A 130 16.60 6.77 -9.05
N ILE A 131 15.68 7.71 -8.85
CA ILE A 131 14.96 7.87 -7.59
C ILE A 131 13.69 7.02 -7.67
N TYR A 132 13.62 6.02 -6.81
CA TYR A 132 12.44 5.20 -6.61
C TYR A 132 12.13 5.10 -5.12
N ILE A 133 10.89 4.78 -4.80
CA ILE A 133 10.42 4.64 -3.44
C ILE A 133 10.19 3.16 -3.17
N LEU A 134 10.94 2.58 -2.22
CA LEU A 134 10.67 1.27 -1.65
C LEU A 134 10.55 1.44 -0.14
N LEU A 135 9.30 1.45 0.36
CA LEU A 135 9.02 1.55 1.80
C LEU A 135 9.46 0.28 2.53
N ASP A 136 9.31 -0.87 1.88
CA ASP A 136 9.80 -2.15 2.37
C ASP A 136 11.33 -2.16 2.45
N GLY A 137 12.01 -1.71 1.40
CA GLY A 137 13.47 -1.66 1.33
C GLY A 137 14.16 -0.54 2.11
N MET A 138 13.44 0.29 2.88
CA MET A 138 13.95 1.54 3.48
C MET A 138 14.57 2.52 2.46
N VAL A 139 14.24 2.39 1.18
CA VAL A 139 14.70 3.30 0.11
C VAL A 139 13.71 4.44 0.00
N ILE A 140 13.85 5.41 0.91
CA ILE A 140 13.04 6.62 0.95
C ILE A 140 13.97 7.81 0.66
N PRO A 141 13.71 8.59 -0.42
CA PRO A 141 14.60 9.67 -0.86
C PRO A 141 14.46 10.94 0.01
N GLY A 142 14.51 10.79 1.34
CA GLY A 142 14.37 11.90 2.29
C GLY A 142 13.07 12.68 2.08
N LEU A 143 13.16 14.02 2.06
CA LEU A 143 12.00 14.89 1.86
C LEU A 143 11.38 14.78 0.45
N TRP A 144 12.13 14.32 -0.56
CA TRP A 144 11.59 14.10 -1.91
C TRP A 144 10.49 13.04 -1.92
N PHE A 145 10.46 12.15 -0.92
CA PHE A 145 9.38 11.20 -0.72
C PHE A 145 8.00 11.86 -0.78
N TYR A 146 7.81 12.99 -0.11
CA TYR A 146 6.50 13.64 -0.03
C TYR A 146 6.07 14.19 -1.38
N VAL A 147 6.98 14.83 -2.11
CA VAL A 147 6.71 15.39 -3.44
C VAL A 147 6.34 14.29 -4.42
N ILE A 148 7.16 13.23 -4.48
CA ILE A 148 6.94 12.10 -5.40
C ILE A 148 5.65 11.37 -5.03
N SER A 149 5.38 11.17 -3.74
CA SER A 149 4.14 10.52 -3.27
C SER A 149 2.89 11.33 -3.64
N LEU A 150 2.93 12.66 -3.52
CA LEU A 150 1.80 13.51 -3.92
C LEU A 150 1.54 13.44 -5.44
N ILE A 151 2.61 13.42 -6.26
CA ILE A 151 2.50 13.22 -7.71
C ILE A 151 1.92 11.83 -8.03
N GLY A 152 2.40 10.79 -7.34
CA GLY A 152 1.88 9.42 -7.46
C GLY A 152 0.42 9.29 -7.08
N ILE A 153 0.00 9.90 -5.98
CA ILE A 153 -1.41 9.93 -5.57
C ILE A 153 -2.25 10.66 -6.61
N TYR A 154 -1.79 11.80 -7.13
CA TYR A 154 -2.50 12.53 -8.18
C TYR A 154 -2.62 11.72 -9.47
N PHE A 155 -1.57 10.99 -9.85
CA PHE A 155 -1.59 10.05 -10.97
C PHE A 155 -2.66 8.97 -10.77
N CYS A 156 -2.64 8.27 -9.63
CA CYS A 156 -3.60 7.21 -9.32
C CYS A 156 -5.05 7.71 -9.32
N LEU A 157 -5.31 8.89 -8.76
CA LEU A 157 -6.65 9.50 -8.76
C LEU A 157 -7.10 9.86 -10.17
N SER A 158 -6.20 10.42 -11.00
CA SER A 158 -6.51 10.79 -12.39
C SER A 158 -6.72 9.58 -13.29
N LEU A 159 -5.92 8.53 -13.10
CA LEU A 159 -6.10 7.24 -13.78
C LEU A 159 -7.43 6.59 -13.40
N GLY A 160 -7.77 6.59 -12.11
CA GLY A 160 -9.07 6.10 -11.63
C GLY A 160 -10.25 6.80 -12.32
N THR A 161 -10.25 8.13 -12.33
CA THR A 161 -11.29 8.93 -13.02
C THR A 161 -11.33 8.67 -14.53
N LEU A 162 -10.18 8.40 -15.17
CA LEU A 162 -10.14 8.05 -16.59
C LEU A 162 -10.76 6.68 -16.85
N MET A 163 -10.44 5.69 -16.00
CA MET A 163 -10.94 4.33 -16.13
C MET A 163 -12.44 4.21 -15.81
N GLU A 164 -12.99 5.11 -14.99
CA GLU A 164 -14.43 5.24 -14.77
C GLU A 164 -15.22 5.55 -16.06
N LYS A 165 -14.60 6.16 -17.08
CA LYS A 165 -15.26 6.43 -18.37
C LYS A 165 -15.62 5.16 -19.14
N SER A 166 -14.90 4.06 -18.90
CA SER A 166 -15.19 2.75 -19.48
C SER A 166 -15.98 1.91 -18.49
N GLY A 167 -17.23 1.58 -18.84
CA GLY A 167 -18.10 0.79 -17.96
C GLY A 167 -17.53 -0.60 -17.63
N ALA A 168 -16.81 -1.23 -18.56
CA ALA A 168 -16.16 -2.52 -18.32
C ALA A 168 -14.93 -2.40 -17.41
N ALA A 169 -14.04 -1.45 -17.71
CA ALA A 169 -12.82 -1.24 -16.92
C ALA A 169 -13.14 -0.81 -15.48
N SER A 170 -14.12 0.08 -15.31
CA SER A 170 -14.61 0.51 -13.99
C SER A 170 -15.14 -0.66 -13.16
N LYS A 171 -15.98 -1.52 -13.74
CA LYS A 171 -16.51 -2.71 -13.06
C LYS A 171 -15.39 -3.68 -12.66
N PHE A 172 -14.46 -3.92 -13.58
CA PHE A 172 -13.33 -4.82 -13.34
C PHE A 172 -12.39 -4.30 -12.25
N LEU A 173 -11.97 -3.04 -12.33
CA LEU A 173 -11.14 -2.43 -11.28
C LEU A 173 -11.86 -2.36 -9.93
N SER A 174 -13.16 -2.05 -9.93
CA SER A 174 -13.96 -2.02 -8.71
C SER A 174 -14.05 -3.41 -8.06
N PHE A 175 -14.11 -4.48 -8.88
CA PHE A 175 -14.04 -5.85 -8.40
C PHE A 175 -12.69 -6.17 -7.77
N LEU A 176 -11.58 -5.89 -8.46
CA LEU A 176 -10.23 -6.11 -7.92
C LEU A 176 -9.97 -5.27 -6.65
N GLY A 177 -10.38 -4.00 -6.66
CA GLY A 177 -10.19 -3.07 -5.54
C GLY A 177 -10.95 -3.50 -4.30
N ARG A 178 -12.17 -4.06 -4.45
CA ARG A 178 -12.97 -4.59 -3.34
C ARG A 178 -12.27 -5.74 -2.61
N TYR A 179 -11.51 -6.55 -3.34
CA TYR A 179 -10.77 -7.70 -2.81
C TYR A 179 -9.26 -7.45 -2.77
N SER A 180 -8.83 -6.19 -2.73
CA SER A 180 -7.41 -5.82 -2.73
C SER A 180 -6.67 -6.35 -1.51
N PHE A 181 -7.33 -6.43 -0.36
CA PHE A 181 -6.75 -7.00 0.85
C PHE A 181 -6.48 -8.51 0.71
N GLU A 182 -7.43 -9.27 0.16
CA GLU A 182 -7.28 -10.70 -0.11
C GLU A 182 -6.23 -10.97 -1.17
N ILE A 183 -6.18 -10.14 -2.22
CA ILE A 183 -5.09 -10.15 -3.22
C ILE A 183 -3.75 -10.00 -2.50
N MET A 184 -3.59 -8.94 -1.70
CA MET A 184 -2.36 -8.72 -0.96
C MET A 184 -2.05 -9.82 0.05
N ALA A 185 -3.03 -10.49 0.65
CA ALA A 185 -2.78 -11.58 1.58
C ALA A 185 -2.34 -12.89 0.90
N ILE A 186 -2.91 -13.21 -0.27
CA ILE A 186 -2.86 -14.57 -0.85
C ILE A 186 -1.97 -14.65 -2.11
N HIS A 187 -1.67 -13.54 -2.78
CA HIS A 187 -0.94 -13.56 -4.06
C HIS A 187 0.41 -14.31 -4.02
N PHE A 188 1.20 -14.18 -2.95
CA PHE A 188 2.46 -14.94 -2.81
C PHE A 188 2.24 -16.45 -2.71
N ALA A 189 1.17 -16.90 -2.05
CA ALA A 189 0.83 -18.32 -2.01
C ALA A 189 0.41 -18.82 -3.41
N VAL A 190 -0.33 -17.99 -4.17
CA VAL A 190 -0.69 -18.30 -5.56
C VAL A 190 0.54 -18.39 -6.45
N PHE A 191 1.50 -17.48 -6.30
CA PHE A 191 2.75 -17.54 -7.06
C PHE A 191 3.50 -18.86 -6.82
N LYS A 192 3.58 -19.31 -5.56
CA LYS A 192 4.19 -20.60 -5.22
C LYS A 192 3.42 -21.80 -5.74
N PHE A 193 2.10 -21.71 -5.78
CA PHE A 193 1.29 -22.74 -6.42
C PHE A 193 1.54 -22.82 -7.93
N VAL A 194 1.66 -21.67 -8.61
CA VAL A 194 2.01 -21.60 -10.03
C VAL A 194 3.42 -22.15 -10.28
N ASP A 195 4.41 -21.78 -9.44
CA ASP A 195 5.78 -22.32 -9.51
C ASP A 195 5.79 -23.85 -9.41
N TYR A 196 5.08 -24.38 -8.41
CA TYR A 196 4.99 -25.82 -8.19
C TYR A 196 4.28 -26.54 -9.34
N ALA A 197 3.18 -25.98 -9.85
CA ALA A 197 2.47 -26.54 -10.99
C ALA A 197 3.35 -26.55 -12.24
N TYR A 198 4.06 -25.45 -12.53
CA TYR A 198 4.97 -25.37 -13.67
C TYR A 198 6.12 -26.38 -13.56
N ALA A 199 6.77 -26.47 -12.39
CA ALA A 199 7.84 -27.42 -12.16
C ALA A 199 7.38 -28.88 -12.30
N LYS A 200 6.21 -29.21 -11.75
CA LYS A 200 5.67 -30.57 -11.77
C LYS A 200 5.19 -31.01 -13.16
N PHE A 201 4.45 -30.15 -13.86
CA PHE A 201 3.82 -30.53 -15.14
C PHE A 201 4.75 -30.31 -16.34
N TRP A 202 5.59 -29.28 -16.33
CA TRP A 202 6.41 -28.90 -17.47
C TRP A 202 7.87 -29.37 -17.35
N LEU A 203 8.51 -29.09 -16.21
CA LEU A 203 9.93 -29.40 -16.00
C LEU A 203 10.18 -30.84 -15.53
N ARG A 204 9.13 -31.54 -15.03
CA ARG A 204 9.16 -32.92 -14.49
C ARG A 204 10.30 -33.17 -13.48
N SER A 205 10.82 -32.11 -12.89
CA SER A 205 11.92 -32.08 -11.94
C SER A 205 11.63 -30.93 -10.97
N VAL A 206 12.15 -31.00 -9.74
CA VAL A 206 12.01 -29.94 -8.74
C VAL A 206 13.29 -29.10 -8.79
N PRO A 207 13.29 -27.94 -9.46
CA PRO A 207 14.50 -27.14 -9.58
C PRO A 207 14.76 -26.41 -8.26
N GLU A 208 16.02 -26.15 -7.93
CA GLU A 208 16.40 -25.36 -6.74
C GLU A 208 15.75 -23.96 -6.75
N ASN A 209 15.46 -23.43 -7.95
CA ASN A 209 14.77 -22.15 -8.17
C ASN A 209 13.37 -22.08 -7.51
N LEU A 210 12.75 -23.22 -7.16
CA LEU A 210 11.46 -23.24 -6.45
C LEU A 210 11.53 -22.58 -5.07
N ALA A 211 12.71 -22.56 -4.45
CA ALA A 211 12.95 -21.92 -3.16
C ALA A 211 12.99 -20.38 -3.25
N GLY A 212 13.18 -19.80 -4.45
CA GLY A 212 13.32 -18.36 -4.65
C GLY A 212 12.03 -17.58 -4.34
N PHE A 213 12.09 -16.61 -3.42
CA PHE A 213 10.95 -15.75 -3.08
C PHE A 213 11.01 -14.42 -3.86
N PRO A 214 9.88 -13.85 -4.35
CA PRO A 214 8.51 -14.36 -4.24
C PRO A 214 8.12 -15.36 -5.35
N THR A 215 8.85 -15.40 -6.47
CA THR A 215 8.58 -16.27 -7.64
C THR A 215 9.84 -16.98 -8.10
N GLY A 216 9.75 -18.26 -8.45
CA GLY A 216 10.89 -19.05 -8.94
C GLY A 216 11.21 -18.88 -10.42
N PHE A 217 10.23 -18.51 -11.26
CA PHE A 217 10.38 -18.42 -12.73
C PHE A 217 9.85 -17.08 -13.28
N SER A 218 10.27 -15.97 -12.67
CA SER A 218 9.81 -14.60 -13.02
C SER A 218 9.95 -14.27 -14.51
N HIS A 219 11.07 -14.62 -15.16
CA HIS A 219 11.31 -14.27 -16.55
C HIS A 219 10.34 -14.93 -17.53
N GLU A 220 9.89 -16.15 -17.24
CA GLU A 220 9.04 -16.94 -18.14
C GLU A 220 7.55 -16.77 -17.84
N LEU A 221 7.20 -16.67 -16.55
CA LEU A 221 5.82 -16.75 -16.07
C LEU A 221 5.25 -15.43 -15.56
N TRP A 222 5.94 -14.28 -15.75
CA TRP A 222 5.45 -12.99 -15.25
C TRP A 222 3.99 -12.66 -15.63
N PRO A 223 3.46 -12.94 -16.85
CA PRO A 223 2.07 -12.63 -17.17
C PRO A 223 1.12 -13.54 -16.39
N LEU A 224 1.50 -14.81 -16.23
CA LEU A 224 0.71 -15.80 -15.50
C LEU A 224 0.65 -15.46 -14.02
N TYR A 225 1.77 -15.06 -13.41
CA TYR A 225 1.75 -14.57 -12.02
C TYR A 225 0.85 -13.35 -11.87
N LEU A 226 0.94 -12.37 -12.77
CA LEU A 226 0.10 -11.18 -12.71
C LEU A 226 -1.39 -11.53 -12.75
N ILE A 227 -1.80 -12.37 -13.70
CA ILE A 227 -3.21 -12.75 -13.88
C ILE A 227 -3.67 -13.66 -12.73
N ALA A 228 -2.94 -14.73 -12.44
CA ALA A 228 -3.32 -15.70 -11.42
C ALA A 228 -3.28 -15.09 -10.02
N GLY A 229 -2.21 -14.37 -9.68
CA GLY A 229 -2.04 -13.75 -8.37
C GLY A 229 -2.98 -12.57 -8.09
N THR A 230 -3.67 -12.04 -9.09
CA THR A 230 -4.73 -11.03 -8.89
C THR A 230 -6.12 -11.65 -8.94
N LEU A 231 -6.43 -12.46 -9.96
CA LEU A 231 -7.78 -13.01 -10.17
C LEU A 231 -8.13 -14.12 -9.19
N ILE A 232 -7.19 -15.03 -8.87
CA ILE A 232 -7.48 -16.16 -7.98
C ILE A 232 -7.80 -15.66 -6.56
N PRO A 233 -6.98 -14.81 -5.93
CA PRO A 233 -7.34 -14.25 -4.62
C PRO A 233 -8.63 -13.45 -4.63
N ALA A 234 -8.87 -12.64 -5.67
CA ALA A 234 -10.10 -11.87 -5.80
C ALA A 234 -11.34 -12.78 -5.87
N PHE A 235 -11.24 -13.89 -6.61
CA PHE A 235 -12.29 -14.89 -6.69
C PHE A 235 -12.51 -15.61 -5.35
N ILE A 236 -11.44 -15.99 -4.64
CA ILE A 236 -11.53 -16.58 -3.30
C ILE A 236 -12.25 -15.63 -2.34
N GLY A 237 -11.88 -14.34 -2.33
CA GLY A 237 -12.55 -13.32 -1.52
C GLY A 237 -14.04 -13.18 -1.87
N TRP A 238 -14.37 -13.21 -3.16
CA TRP A 238 -15.76 -13.17 -3.64
C TRP A 238 -16.59 -14.37 -3.17
N VAL A 239 -16.06 -15.59 -3.32
CA VAL A 239 -16.72 -16.81 -2.86
C VAL A 239 -16.89 -16.81 -1.34
N SER A 240 -15.84 -16.45 -0.59
CA SER A 240 -15.88 -16.35 0.87
C SER A 240 -16.97 -15.40 1.36
N THR A 241 -17.10 -14.24 0.70
CA THR A 241 -18.16 -13.26 1.02
C THR A 241 -19.56 -13.82 0.76
N ARG A 242 -19.75 -14.57 -0.33
CA ARG A 242 -21.03 -15.21 -0.67
C ARG A 242 -21.41 -16.28 0.34
N ILE A 243 -20.45 -17.14 0.71
CA ILE A 243 -20.65 -18.20 1.71
C ILE A 243 -21.01 -17.60 3.07
N SER A 244 -20.25 -16.60 3.52
CA SER A 244 -20.53 -15.90 4.78
C SER A 244 -21.96 -15.34 4.81
N ARG A 245 -22.40 -14.63 3.76
CA ARG A 245 -23.78 -14.12 3.69
C ARG A 245 -24.83 -15.22 3.72
N PHE A 246 -24.58 -16.35 3.05
CA PHE A 246 -25.50 -17.48 3.07
C PHE A 246 -25.62 -18.08 4.48
N LEU A 247 -24.49 -18.33 5.16
CA LEU A 247 -24.46 -18.89 6.51
C LEU A 247 -25.11 -17.97 7.55
N PHE A 248 -24.88 -16.66 7.47
CA PHE A 248 -25.47 -15.69 8.42
C PHE A 248 -26.92 -15.33 8.09
N SER A 249 -27.37 -15.49 6.84
CA SER A 249 -28.79 -15.33 6.46
C SER A 249 -29.65 -16.51 6.89
N THR A 250 -29.07 -17.70 7.09
CA THR A 250 -29.77 -18.87 7.64
C THR A 250 -29.82 -18.89 9.17
N ALA A 251 -29.13 -17.95 9.83
CA ALA A 251 -29.05 -17.84 11.29
C ALA A 251 -29.96 -16.72 11.87
N SER A 252 -30.77 -16.07 11.03
CA SER A 252 -31.78 -15.05 11.39
C SER A 252 -33.18 -15.53 11.01
#